data_AF-A0A931STK5-F1
#
_entry.id   AF-A0A931STK5-F1
#
_cell.length_a   1.000
_cell.length_b   1.000
_cell.length_c   1.000
_cell.angle_alpha   90.00
_cell.angle_beta   90.00
_cell.angle_gamma   90.00
#
_symmetry.space_group_name_H-M   'P 1'
#
loop_
_entity.id
_entity.type
_entity.pdbx_description
1 polymer ?
#
loop_
_entity_poly.entity_id
_entity_poly.type
_entity_poly.pdbx_seq_one_letter_code
_entity_poly.pdbx_strand_id
1 'polypeptide(L)'
;MTTNGPLHLVPLPSTAAAPETPHRGPGAPIGNQNARKHGYYAKALLPEEEALLHEAIELRDLRPEIAFMRVKLLSLISNPTTPDELLIKAVGTLTRLMAVQDRLTR
;
A
#
# COMPACT_ATOMS: atom_id res chain seq x y z
N MET A 1 69.53 -23.24 20.94
CA MET A 1 69.06 -24.44 21.68
C MET A 1 67.63 -24.17 22.13
N THR A 2 66.71 -25.06 21.75
CA THR A 2 65.38 -25.34 22.34
C THR A 2 64.36 -24.18 22.35
N THR A 3 63.10 -24.29 21.92
CA THR A 3 62.27 -25.40 21.45
C THR A 3 60.94 -24.79 20.97
N ASN A 4 60.57 -24.94 19.70
CA ASN A 4 59.21 -24.62 19.22
C ASN A 4 58.25 -25.71 19.74
N GLY A 5 57.44 -25.38 20.74
CA GLY A 5 56.34 -26.24 21.19
C GLY A 5 55.20 -26.29 20.15
N PRO A 6 54.48 -27.42 20.01
CA PRO A 6 53.46 -27.57 18.98
C PRO A 6 52.22 -26.74 19.32
N LEU A 7 51.74 -25.96 18.34
CA LEU A 7 50.45 -25.29 18.41
C LEU A 7 49.36 -26.38 18.46
N HIS A 8 48.71 -26.52 19.60
CA HIS A 8 47.51 -27.36 19.73
C HIS A 8 46.41 -26.79 18.82
N LEU A 9 46.04 -27.55 17.79
CA LEU A 9 44.89 -27.25 16.95
C LEU A 9 43.62 -27.50 17.78
N VAL A 10 42.97 -26.44 18.25
CA VAL A 10 41.63 -26.53 18.84
C VAL A 10 40.65 -26.83 17.69
N PRO A 11 39.89 -27.93 17.70
CA PRO A 11 38.85 -28.12 16.70
C PRO A 11 37.74 -27.08 16.92
N LEU A 12 37.43 -26.31 15.88
CA LEU A 12 36.26 -25.45 15.84
C LEU A 12 35.00 -26.30 16.09
N PRO A 13 34.05 -25.85 16.93
CA PRO A 13 32.81 -26.57 17.13
C PRO A 13 32.05 -26.71 15.81
N SER A 14 31.75 -27.95 15.48
CA SER A 14 30.93 -28.42 14.37
C SER A 14 29.65 -27.59 14.26
N THR A 15 29.42 -27.04 13.06
CA THR A 15 28.24 -26.36 12.54
C THR A 15 26.97 -26.57 13.37
N ALA A 16 26.55 -25.51 14.09
CA ALA A 16 25.19 -25.41 14.58
C ALA A 16 24.25 -25.40 13.37
N ALA A 17 23.36 -26.39 13.31
CA ALA A 17 22.39 -26.57 12.25
C ALA A 17 21.49 -25.34 12.08
N ALA A 18 21.18 -25.00 10.82
CA ALA A 18 20.25 -23.94 10.47
C ALA A 18 18.86 -24.20 11.10
N PRO A 19 18.08 -23.17 11.45
CA PRO A 19 16.73 -23.35 11.97
C PRO A 19 15.85 -24.02 10.91
N GLU A 20 15.24 -25.15 11.26
CA GLU A 20 14.32 -25.85 10.38
C GLU A 20 13.16 -24.93 9.98
N THR A 21 12.95 -24.76 8.67
CA THR A 21 11.82 -24.01 8.15
C THR A 21 10.53 -24.71 8.57
N PRO A 22 9.52 -24.01 9.12
CA PRO A 22 8.26 -24.64 9.49
C PRO A 22 7.67 -25.33 8.26
N HIS A 23 7.41 -26.64 8.38
CA HIS A 23 6.73 -27.42 7.35
C HIS A 23 5.39 -26.75 7.03
N ARG A 24 5.32 -26.09 5.87
CA ARG A 24 4.07 -25.56 5.34
C ARG A 24 3.23 -26.78 4.95
N GLY A 25 2.20 -27.08 5.73
CA GLY A 25 1.22 -28.10 5.38
C GLY A 25 0.69 -27.88 3.96
N PRO A 26 0.15 -28.93 3.32
CA PRO A 26 -0.42 -28.79 1.99
C PRO A 26 -1.43 -27.64 2.00
N GLY A 27 -1.32 -26.76 0.99
CA GLY A 27 -2.26 -25.67 0.81
C GLY A 27 -3.70 -26.18 0.71
N ALA A 28 -4.65 -25.26 0.72
CA ALA A 28 -6.05 -25.59 0.56
C ALA A 28 -6.27 -26.51 -0.67
N PRO A 29 -7.20 -27.50 -0.60
CA PRO A 29 -7.50 -28.38 -1.72
C PRO A 29 -7.80 -27.61 -3.01
N ILE A 30 -7.46 -28.20 -4.17
CA ILE A 30 -7.78 -27.62 -5.48
C ILE A 30 -9.30 -27.41 -5.58
N GLY A 31 -9.72 -26.19 -5.88
CA GLY A 31 -11.14 -25.80 -5.91
C GLY A 31 -11.73 -25.33 -4.59
N ASN A 32 -10.97 -25.33 -3.49
CA ASN A 32 -11.41 -24.76 -2.22
C ASN A 32 -11.54 -23.22 -2.32
N GLN A 33 -12.78 -22.74 -2.28
CA GLN A 33 -13.10 -21.31 -2.31
C GLN A 33 -13.36 -20.71 -0.92
N ASN A 34 -13.13 -21.45 0.18
CA ASN A 34 -13.42 -20.96 1.53
C ASN A 34 -12.65 -19.69 1.87
N ALA A 35 -11.42 -19.52 1.37
CA ALA A 35 -10.68 -18.27 1.54
C ALA A 35 -11.33 -17.08 0.79
N ARG A 36 -12.01 -17.33 -0.34
CA ARG A 36 -12.78 -16.30 -1.07
C ARG A 36 -14.11 -15.98 -0.40
N LYS A 37 -14.76 -16.96 0.24
CA LYS A 37 -16.10 -16.83 0.84
C LYS A 37 -16.09 -16.42 2.32
N HIS A 38 -15.02 -16.75 3.03
CA HIS A 38 -14.93 -16.57 4.48
C HIS A 38 -13.57 -16.02 4.93
N GLY A 39 -12.65 -15.76 4.00
CA GLY A 39 -11.37 -15.12 4.33
C GLY A 39 -11.54 -13.66 4.73
N TYR A 40 -10.45 -13.05 5.19
CA TYR A 40 -10.40 -11.65 5.66
C TYR A 40 -10.99 -10.65 4.64
N TYR A 41 -10.86 -10.91 3.33
CA TYR A 41 -11.40 -10.09 2.25
C TYR A 41 -12.79 -10.53 1.74
N ALA A 42 -13.37 -11.61 2.27
CA ALA A 42 -14.70 -12.06 1.87
C ALA A 42 -15.83 -11.17 2.43
N LYS A 43 -15.51 -10.35 3.43
CA LYS A 43 -16.38 -9.30 4.00
C LYS A 43 -15.90 -7.91 3.58
N ALA A 44 -15.42 -7.75 2.35
CA ALA A 44 -14.77 -6.48 2.00
C ALA A 44 -15.75 -5.31 1.87
N LEU A 45 -17.01 -5.56 1.48
CA LEU A 45 -18.00 -4.51 1.27
C LEU A 45 -19.39 -4.98 1.72
N LEU A 46 -20.11 -4.12 2.43
CA LEU A 46 -21.55 -4.22 2.65
C LEU A 46 -22.28 -4.07 1.31
N PRO A 47 -23.53 -4.56 1.18
CA PRO A 47 -24.29 -4.43 -0.07
C PRO A 47 -24.41 -2.98 -0.57
N GLU A 48 -24.49 -2.01 0.35
CA GLU A 48 -24.48 -0.58 0.05
C GLU A 48 -23.15 -0.11 -0.53
N GLU A 49 -22.04 -0.62 0.01
CA GLU A 49 -20.69 -0.30 -0.45
C GLU A 49 -20.37 -0.96 -1.81
N GLU A 50 -20.93 -2.14 -2.07
CA GLU A 50 -20.83 -2.81 -3.38
C GLU A 50 -21.60 -2.05 -4.46
N ALA A 51 -22.80 -1.55 -4.15
CA ALA A 51 -23.56 -0.70 -5.07
C ALA A 51 -22.82 0.61 -5.38
N LEU A 52 -22.27 1.26 -4.36
CA LEU A 52 -21.42 2.45 -4.52
C LEU A 52 -20.17 2.16 -5.34
N LEU A 53 -19.53 1.01 -5.14
CA LEU A 53 -18.37 0.61 -5.92
C LEU A 53 -18.74 0.41 -7.40
N HIS A 54 -19.86 -0.27 -7.68
CA HIS A 54 -20.33 -0.47 -9.04
C HIS A 54 -20.65 0.86 -9.74
N GLU A 55 -21.27 1.81 -9.04
CA GLU A 55 -21.50 3.15 -9.55
C GLU A 55 -20.16 3.90 -9.80
N ALA A 56 -19.22 3.80 -8.86
CA ALA A 56 -17.91 4.46 -8.95
C ALA A 56 -17.01 3.89 -10.07
N ILE A 57 -17.07 2.59 -10.36
CA ILE A 57 -16.27 1.96 -11.42
C ILE A 57 -16.66 2.52 -12.80
N GLU A 58 -17.93 2.79 -13.02
CA GLU A 58 -18.46 3.29 -14.30
C GLU A 58 -18.24 4.80 -14.47
N LEU A 59 -18.06 5.54 -13.37
CA LEU A 59 -17.81 6.97 -13.38
C LEU A 59 -16.32 7.29 -13.60
N ARG A 60 -15.95 7.48 -14.87
CA ARG A 60 -14.66 8.08 -15.26
C ARG A 60 -14.69 9.61 -15.14
N ASP A 61 -14.99 10.10 -13.95
CA ASP A 61 -15.22 11.51 -13.68
C ASP A 61 -14.48 11.97 -12.42
N LEU A 62 -13.72 13.06 -12.55
CA LEU A 62 -12.97 13.71 -11.47
C LEU A 62 -13.64 15.01 -11.01
N ARG A 63 -14.84 15.36 -11.49
CA ARG A 63 -15.57 16.56 -11.05
C ARG A 63 -15.77 16.62 -9.53
N PRO A 64 -16.12 15.52 -8.82
CA PRO A 64 -16.23 15.54 -7.36
C PRO A 64 -14.91 15.88 -6.66
N GLU A 65 -13.79 15.28 -7.09
CA GLU A 65 -12.45 15.53 -6.55
C GLU A 65 -11.98 16.96 -6.84
N ILE A 66 -12.28 17.49 -8.03
CA ILE A 66 -12.02 18.88 -8.38
C ILE A 66 -12.82 19.81 -7.48
N ALA A 67 -14.11 19.53 -7.23
CA ALA A 67 -14.95 20.33 -6.34
C ALA A 67 -14.40 20.30 -4.90
N PHE A 68 -14.06 19.12 -4.39
CA PHE A 68 -13.41 18.95 -3.09
C PHE A 68 -12.11 19.76 -2.99
N MET A 69 -11.23 19.66 -3.98
CA MET A 69 -9.96 20.38 -3.99
C MET A 69 -10.14 21.90 -4.05
N ARG A 70 -11.16 22.41 -4.75
CA ARG A 70 -11.50 23.85 -4.73
C ARG A 70 -11.89 24.32 -3.33
N VAL A 71 -12.77 23.59 -2.64
CA VAL A 71 -13.18 23.91 -1.27
C VAL A 71 -11.97 23.84 -0.33
N LYS A 72 -11.13 22.80 -0.47
CA LYS A 72 -9.96 22.64 0.39
C LYS A 72 -8.94 23.75 0.16
N LEU A 73 -8.72 24.17 -1.08
CA LEU A 73 -7.84 25.28 -1.40
C LEU A 73 -8.32 26.59 -0.76
N LEU A 74 -9.63 26.87 -0.78
CA LEU A 74 -10.19 28.03 -0.08
C LEU A 74 -9.91 27.98 1.43
N SER A 75 -10.09 26.81 2.05
CA SER A 75 -9.75 26.62 3.47
C SER A 75 -8.26 26.84 3.76
N LEU A 76 -7.37 26.43 2.85
CA LEU A 76 -5.93 26.64 3.00
C LEU A 76 -5.55 28.12 2.87
N ILE A 77 -6.13 28.84 1.90
CA ILE A 77 -5.91 30.27 1.68
C ILE A 77 -6.39 31.09 2.88
N SER A 78 -7.54 30.72 3.46
CA SER A 78 -8.10 31.43 4.61
C SER A 78 -7.35 31.18 5.93
N ASN A 79 -6.45 30.20 5.98
CA ASN A 79 -5.64 29.93 7.16
C ASN A 79 -4.28 30.65 7.06
N PRO A 80 -4.01 31.66 7.91
CA PRO A 80 -2.78 32.45 7.84
C PRO A 80 -1.51 31.67 8.20
N THR A 81 -1.65 30.47 8.78
CA THR A 81 -0.53 29.60 9.14
C THR A 81 -0.18 28.60 8.05
N THR A 82 -0.93 28.58 6.94
CA THR A 82 -0.65 27.69 5.82
C THR A 82 0.67 28.10 5.13
N PRO A 83 1.64 27.17 4.98
CA PRO A 83 2.87 27.46 4.24
C PRO A 83 2.61 27.65 2.74
N ASP A 84 3.30 28.62 2.12
CA ASP A 84 3.17 28.92 0.68
C ASP A 84 3.43 27.70 -0.20
N GLU A 85 4.40 26.85 0.16
CA GLU A 85 4.68 25.61 -0.57
C GLU A 85 3.48 24.68 -0.64
N LEU A 86 2.66 24.63 0.41
CA LEU A 86 1.46 23.81 0.45
C LEU A 86 0.38 24.39 -0.46
N LEU A 87 0.24 25.72 -0.51
CA LEU A 87 -0.66 26.39 -1.45
C LEU A 87 -0.26 26.12 -2.90
N ILE A 88 1.02 26.27 -3.24
CA ILE A 88 1.55 25.98 -4.58
C ILE A 88 1.29 24.52 -4.97
N LYS A 89 1.56 23.58 -4.06
CA LYS A 89 1.26 22.15 -4.28
C LYS A 89 -0.23 21.90 -4.49
N ALA A 90 -1.10 22.51 -3.68
CA ALA A 90 -2.55 22.36 -3.80
C ALA A 90 -3.08 22.89 -5.14
N VAL A 91 -2.62 24.08 -5.57
CA VAL A 91 -2.95 24.67 -6.88
C VAL A 91 -2.46 23.78 -8.02
N GLY A 92 -1.23 23.28 -7.95
CA GLY A 92 -0.67 22.38 -8.96
C GLY A 92 -1.45 21.05 -9.06
N THR A 93 -1.88 20.50 -7.93
CA THR A 93 -2.74 19.31 -7.89
C THR A 93 -4.11 19.57 -8.50
N LEU A 94 -4.76 20.67 -8.16
CA LEU A 94 -6.04 21.07 -8.77
C LEU A 94 -5.92 21.24 -10.29
N THR A 95 -4.85 21.89 -10.76
CA THR A 95 -4.59 22.09 -12.18
C THR A 95 -4.44 20.76 -12.92
N ARG A 96 -3.70 19.80 -12.33
CA ARG A 96 -3.57 18.45 -12.89
C ARG A 96 -4.90 17.70 -12.94
N LEU A 97 -5.71 17.77 -11.89
CA LEU A 97 -7.03 17.13 -11.88
C LEU A 97 -7.93 17.67 -12.99
N MET A 98 -7.97 19.00 -13.18
CA MET A 98 -8.71 19.62 -14.27
C MET A 98 -8.21 19.16 -15.65
N ALA A 99 -6.88 19.11 -15.85
CA ALA A 99 -6.31 18.65 -17.10
C ALA A 99 -6.60 17.17 -17.38
N VAL A 100 -6.66 16.31 -16.35
CA VAL A 100 -7.05 14.90 -16.50
C VAL A 100 -8.54 14.80 -16.81
N GLN A 101 -9.40 15.55 -16.12
CA GLN A 101 -10.83 15.61 -16.43
C GLN A 101 -11.09 15.97 -17.88
N ASP A 102 -10.42 17.01 -18.40
CA ASP A 102 -10.57 17.45 -19.78
C ASP A 102 -10.11 16.39 -20.80
N ARG A 103 -9.25 15.43 -20.40
CA ARG A 103 -8.85 14.30 -21.24
C ARG A 103 -9.83 13.14 -21.15
N LEU A 104 -10.53 12.98 -20.01
CA LEU A 104 -11.55 11.96 -19.82
C LEU A 104 -12.87 12.31 -20.52
N THR A 105 -13.12 13.60 -20.77
CA THR A 105 -14.35 14.10 -21.40
C THR A 105 -14.22 14.41 -22.90
N ARG A 106 -13.04 14.23 -23.49
CA ARG A 106 -12.78 14.36 -24.94
C ARG A 106 -12.81 13.00 -25.63
#